data_AF-A0A4Y2L859-F1
#
_entry.id   AF-A0A4Y2L859-F1
#
_cell.length_a   1.000
_cell.length_b   1.000
_cell.length_c   1.000
_cell.angle_alpha   90.00
_cell.angle_beta   90.00
_cell.angle_gamma   90.00
#
_symmetry.space_group_name_H-M   'P 1'
#
loop_
_entity.id
_entity.type
_entity.pdbx_description
1 polymer ?
#
loop_
_entity_poly.entity_id
_entity_poly.type
_entity_poly.pdbx_seq_one_letter_code
_entity_poly.pdbx_strand_id
1 'polypeptide(L)'
;MDAEMHNMKTRKVWSLVPAPPKEVKVVGCRWVYNLKKNNEGKAVRYKASLVAQGFSQRKGENYEETFSSVINFSLIRLFFAIFVNLLQWLHWQVDVNYAYLYAKLDEMVYMRQPPGYKSKKYPDYVCKLD
;
A
#
# COMPACT_ATOMS: atom_id res chain seq x y z
N MET A 1 -3.37 12.93 -8.31
CA MET A 1 -3.06 12.81 -6.87
C MET A 1 -4.32 12.85 -6.03
N ASP A 2 -5.29 13.71 -6.36
CA ASP A 2 -6.52 13.89 -5.57
C ASP A 2 -7.33 12.60 -5.43
N ALA A 3 -7.41 11.78 -6.47
CA ALA A 3 -8.07 10.48 -6.39
C ALA A 3 -7.45 9.56 -5.31
N GLU A 4 -6.12 9.53 -5.20
CA GLU A 4 -5.41 8.75 -4.17
C GLU A 4 -5.67 9.34 -2.78
N MET A 5 -5.57 10.67 -2.64
CA MET A 5 -5.84 11.36 -1.38
C MET A 5 -7.28 11.20 -0.91
N HIS A 6 -8.24 11.21 -1.84
CA HIS A 6 -9.64 10.94 -1.56
C HIS A 6 -9.83 9.51 -1.06
N ASN A 7 -9.23 8.52 -1.74
CA ASN A 7 -9.28 7.12 -1.30
C ASN A 7 -8.71 6.94 0.10
N MET A 8 -7.57 7.58 0.42
CA MET A 8 -6.95 7.51 1.73
C MET A 8 -7.83 8.11 2.83
N LYS A 9 -8.48 9.24 2.55
CA LYS A 9 -9.43 9.88 3.49
C LYS A 9 -10.66 9.00 3.73
N THR A 10 -11.28 8.50 2.65
CA THR A 10 -12.50 7.67 2.73
C THR A 10 -12.24 6.37 3.48
N ARG A 11 -11.05 5.78 3.31
CA ARG A 11 -10.64 4.55 4.00
C ARG A 11 -10.03 4.78 5.37
N LYS A 12 -9.92 6.03 5.83
CA LYS A 12 -9.33 6.40 7.13
C LYS A 12 -7.96 5.77 7.37
N VAL A 13 -7.11 5.76 6.32
CA VAL A 13 -5.78 5.12 6.34
C VAL A 13 -4.86 5.75 7.39
N TRP A 14 -5.09 7.02 7.72
CA TRP A 14 -4.30 7.73 8.70
C TRP A 14 -5.08 8.87 9.33
N SER A 15 -4.63 9.27 10.52
CA SER A 15 -5.13 10.41 11.27
C SER A 15 -4.02 11.46 11.44
N LEU A 16 -4.40 12.75 11.42
CA LEU A 16 -3.44 13.84 11.60
C LEU A 16 -3.26 14.10 13.10
N VAL A 17 -2.03 13.90 13.60
CA VAL A 17 -1.69 14.02 15.03
C VAL A 17 -0.49 14.94 15.24
N PRO A 18 -0.34 15.54 16.44
CA PRO A 18 0.87 16.30 16.77
C PRO A 18 2.13 15.47 16.54
N ALA A 19 3.23 16.13 16.18
CA ALA A 19 4.50 15.44 15.98
C ALA A 19 4.89 14.67 17.26
N PRO A 20 5.23 13.37 17.16
CA PRO A 20 5.66 12.59 18.31
C PRO A 20 7.00 13.11 18.85
N PRO A 21 7.41 12.70 20.07
CA PRO A 21 8.72 13.02 20.62
C PRO A 21 9.85 12.66 19.65
N LYS A 22 10.98 13.39 19.74
CA LYS A 22 12.12 13.27 18.79
C LYS A 22 12.68 11.84 18.65
N GLU A 23 12.43 10.99 19.63
CA GLU A 23 12.86 9.59 19.68
C GLU A 23 12.05 8.68 18.73
N VAL A 24 10.83 9.10 18.34
CA VAL A 24 9.97 8.32 17.45
C VAL A 24 10.28 8.62 15.99
N LYS A 25 10.52 7.57 15.21
CA LYS A 25 10.87 7.69 13.80
C LYS A 25 9.67 8.07 12.95
N VAL A 26 9.75 9.22 12.29
CA VAL A 26 8.77 9.66 11.30
C VAL A 26 9.28 9.34 9.90
N VAL A 27 8.56 8.47 9.19
CA VAL A 27 8.89 8.04 7.83
C VAL A 27 8.51 9.12 6.82
N GLY A 28 9.40 9.40 5.86
CA GLY A 28 9.09 10.29 4.75
C GLY A 28 8.11 9.65 3.76
N CYS A 29 7.52 10.44 2.87
CA CYS A 29 6.69 9.91 1.79
C CYS A 29 6.98 10.63 0.47
N ARG A 30 6.71 9.97 -0.66
CA ARG A 30 6.86 10.54 -2.00
C ARG A 30 5.75 10.07 -2.92
N TRP A 31 5.49 10.88 -3.95
CA TRP A 31 4.62 10.49 -5.05
C TRP A 31 5.38 9.66 -6.07
N VAL A 32 4.79 8.53 -6.47
CA VAL A 32 5.25 7.71 -7.59
C VAL A 32 4.20 7.77 -8.69
N TYR A 33 4.63 8.09 -9.91
CA TYR A 33 3.75 8.21 -11.06
C TYR A 33 3.99 7.05 -12.01
N ASN A 34 2.91 6.42 -12.43
CA ASN A 34 2.91 5.32 -13.37
C ASN A 34 1.93 5.60 -14.50
N LEU A 35 2.36 5.32 -15.72
CA LEU A 35 1.51 5.38 -16.91
C LEU A 35 1.04 3.97 -17.25
N LYS A 36 -0.25 3.68 -17.08
CA LYS A 36 -0.84 2.43 -17.58
C LYS A 36 -1.06 2.58 -19.09
N LYS A 37 -0.44 1.67 -19.84
CA LYS A 37 -0.61 1.53 -21.29
C LYS A 37 -1.54 0.36 -21.59
N ASN A 38 -2.26 0.42 -22.71
CA ASN A 38 -2.99 -0.75 -23.23
C ASN A 38 -2.00 -1.72 -23.92
N ASN A 39 -2.52 -2.84 -24.41
CA ASN A 39 -1.74 -3.83 -25.17
C ASN A 39 -1.12 -3.26 -26.45
N GLU A 40 -1.67 -2.16 -26.97
CA GLU A 40 -1.18 -1.42 -28.15
C GLU A 40 -0.14 -0.33 -27.77
N GLY A 41 0.23 -0.20 -26.49
CA GLY A 41 1.21 0.77 -26.01
C GLY A 41 0.69 2.21 -25.82
N LYS A 42 -0.59 2.48 -26.10
CA LYS A 42 -1.23 3.79 -25.90
C LYS A 42 -1.50 4.05 -24.42
N ALA A 43 -1.26 5.29 -24.00
CA ALA A 43 -1.57 5.77 -22.65
C ALA A 43 -3.07 5.69 -22.36
N VAL A 44 -3.46 4.86 -21.39
CA VAL A 44 -4.87 4.71 -20.95
C VAL A 44 -5.12 5.47 -19.66
N ARG A 45 -4.18 5.43 -18.72
CA ARG A 45 -4.41 6.00 -17.38
C ARG A 45 -3.13 6.44 -16.71
N TYR A 46 -3.13 7.68 -16.22
CA TYR A 46 -2.11 8.18 -15.31
C TYR A 46 -2.47 7.80 -13.87
N LYS A 47 -1.59 7.07 -13.20
CA LYS A 47 -1.73 6.66 -11.80
C LYS A 47 -0.68 7.38 -10.96
N ALA A 48 -1.12 8.09 -9.92
CA ALA A 48 -0.24 8.61 -8.88
C ALA A 48 -0.48 7.78 -7.61
N SER A 49 0.59 7.24 -7.02
CA SER A 49 0.53 6.46 -5.77
C SER A 49 1.41 7.14 -4.73
N LEU A 50 0.92 7.28 -3.50
CA LEU A 50 1.72 7.79 -2.40
C LEU A 50 2.44 6.61 -1.74
N VAL A 51 3.76 6.73 -1.60
CA VAL A 51 4.60 5.64 -1.09
C VAL A 51 5.45 6.16 0.07
N ALA A 52 5.47 5.41 1.17
CA ALA A 52 6.37 5.65 2.29
C ALA A 52 7.83 5.37 1.89
N GLN A 53 8.76 6.18 2.37
CA GLN A 53 10.18 6.03 2.08
C GLN A 53 10.78 4.91 2.95
N GLY A 54 10.83 3.70 2.39
CA GLY A 54 11.32 2.48 3.05
C GLY A 54 12.82 2.46 3.40
N PHE A 55 13.61 3.45 2.96
CA PHE A 55 15.05 3.58 3.31
C PHE A 55 15.31 3.78 4.81
N SER A 56 14.24 3.83 5.62
CA SER A 56 14.28 3.85 7.07
C SER A 56 14.45 2.47 7.71
N GLN A 57 14.41 1.37 6.97
CA GLN A 57 14.59 0.04 7.56
C GLN A 57 16.06 -0.19 7.96
N ARG A 58 16.30 -0.49 9.25
CA ARG A 58 17.62 -0.89 9.75
C ARG A 58 17.74 -2.41 9.76
N LYS A 59 18.86 -2.93 9.25
CA LYS A 59 19.21 -4.35 9.31
C LYS A 59 19.37 -4.76 10.78
N GLY A 60 18.60 -5.76 11.22
CA GLY A 60 18.59 -6.24 12.62
C GLY A 60 17.49 -5.68 13.53
N GLU A 61 16.68 -4.71 13.08
CA GLU A 61 15.52 -4.21 13.82
C GLU A 61 14.19 -4.55 13.11
N ASN A 62 14.06 -4.20 11.83
CA ASN A 62 12.81 -4.40 11.04
C ASN A 62 13.01 -5.26 9.78
N TYR A 63 14.15 -5.93 9.66
CA TYR A 63 14.55 -6.64 8.42
C TYR A 63 14.30 -8.16 8.48
N GLU A 64 14.15 -8.74 9.68
CA GLU A 64 14.09 -10.19 9.85
C GLU A 64 12.68 -10.78 9.65
N GLU A 65 11.63 -9.96 9.74
CA GLU A 65 10.26 -10.36 9.43
C GLU A 65 9.99 -10.32 7.92
N THR A 66 10.70 -11.15 7.16
CA THR A 66 10.40 -11.34 5.74
C THR A 66 9.31 -12.40 5.59
N PHE A 67 8.04 -12.00 5.70
CA PHE A 67 6.93 -12.86 5.31
C PHE A 67 6.85 -12.95 3.77
N SER A 68 7.70 -13.78 3.17
CA SER A 68 7.50 -14.21 1.79
C SER A 68 6.73 -15.52 1.78
N SER A 69 5.41 -15.44 1.63
CA SER A 69 4.65 -16.61 1.18
C SER A 69 4.96 -16.78 -0.30
N VAL A 70 6.02 -17.53 -0.61
CA VAL A 70 6.30 -17.94 -1.99
C VAL A 70 5.24 -18.97 -2.36
N ILE A 71 4.12 -18.49 -2.88
CA ILE A 71 3.04 -19.36 -3.31
C ILE A 71 3.54 -20.21 -4.48
N ASN A 72 3.45 -21.54 -4.34
CA ASN A 72 3.85 -22.47 -5.38
C ASN A 72 2.80 -22.51 -6.50
N PHE A 73 3.10 -21.88 -7.64
CA PHE A 73 2.20 -21.87 -8.80
C PHE A 73 1.90 -23.26 -9.36
N SER A 74 2.76 -24.26 -9.16
CA SER A 74 2.49 -25.63 -9.56
C SER A 74 1.35 -26.24 -8.75
N LEU A 75 1.27 -25.95 -7.45
CA LEU A 75 0.15 -26.36 -6.62
C LEU A 75 -1.14 -25.67 -7.07
N ILE A 76 -1.10 -24.34 -7.30
CA ILE A 76 -2.29 -23.62 -7.82
C ILE A 76 -2.78 -24.30 -9.11
N ARG A 77 -1.90 -24.56 -10.08
CA ARG A 77 -2.28 -25.22 -11.34
C ARG A 77 -2.90 -26.60 -11.11
N LEU A 78 -2.36 -27.39 -10.17
CA LEU A 78 -2.92 -28.68 -9.79
C LEU A 78 -4.33 -28.55 -9.20
N PHE A 79 -4.56 -27.58 -8.31
CA PHE A 79 -5.90 -27.28 -7.79
C PHE A 79 -6.88 -26.94 -8.92
N PHE A 80 -6.49 -26.09 -9.87
CA PHE A 80 -7.34 -25.76 -11.03
C PHE A 80 -7.59 -26.98 -11.94
N ALA A 81 -6.59 -27.84 -12.14
CA ALA A 81 -6.76 -29.07 -12.93
C ALA A 81 -7.78 -30.03 -12.29
N ILE A 82 -7.75 -30.19 -10.97
CA ILE A 82 -8.66 -31.10 -10.27
C ILE A 82 -10.04 -30.46 -10.08
N PHE A 83 -10.11 -29.32 -9.40
CA PHE A 83 -11.40 -28.77 -8.95
C PHE A 83 -12.17 -28.12 -10.09
N VAL A 84 -11.50 -27.35 -10.95
CA VAL A 84 -12.19 -26.66 -12.05
C VAL A 84 -12.37 -27.58 -13.25
N ASN A 85 -11.32 -28.30 -13.69
CA ASN A 85 -11.45 -29.13 -14.90
C ASN A 85 -12.05 -30.52 -14.63
N LEU A 86 -11.65 -31.23 -13.58
CA LEU A 86 -12.14 -32.61 -13.35
C LEU A 86 -13.47 -32.63 -12.60
N LEU A 87 -13.62 -31.80 -11.57
CA LEU A 87 -14.83 -31.75 -10.73
C LEU A 87 -15.85 -30.69 -11.18
N GLN A 88 -15.53 -29.91 -12.24
CA GLN A 88 -16.42 -28.91 -12.84
C GLN A 88 -16.90 -27.83 -11.85
N TRP A 89 -16.06 -27.45 -10.88
CA TRP A 89 -16.41 -26.40 -9.94
C TRP A 89 -16.37 -25.02 -10.62
N LEU A 90 -17.36 -24.20 -10.29
CA LEU A 90 -17.38 -22.80 -10.69
C LEU A 90 -16.27 -22.05 -9.95
N HIS A 91 -15.40 -21.39 -10.72
CA HIS A 91 -14.31 -20.58 -10.18
C HIS A 91 -14.62 -19.10 -10.39
N TRP A 92 -14.43 -18.31 -9.32
CA TRP A 92 -14.46 -16.85 -9.36
C TRP A 92 -13.14 -16.28 -8.85
N GLN A 93 -12.58 -15.34 -9.60
CA GLN A 93 -11.39 -14.58 -9.21
C GLN A 93 -11.78 -13.15 -8.91
N VAL A 94 -11.38 -12.65 -7.75
CA VAL A 94 -11.60 -11.26 -7.34
C VAL A 94 -10.25 -10.60 -7.11
N ASP A 95 -9.94 -9.58 -7.90
CA ASP A 95 -8.79 -8.71 -7.66
C ASP A 95 -9.26 -7.50 -6.82
N VAL A 96 -8.81 -7.44 -5.57
CA VAL A 96 -9.21 -6.39 -4.63
C VAL A 96 -8.31 -5.17 -4.81
N ASN A 97 -8.89 -4.10 -5.33
CA ASN A 97 -8.19 -2.83 -5.46
C ASN A 97 -7.77 -2.26 -4.09
N TYR A 98 -6.49 -1.93 -3.98
CA TYR A 98 -5.87 -1.34 -2.79
C TYR A 98 -5.98 -2.26 -1.55
N ALA A 99 -5.79 -3.57 -1.74
CA ALA A 99 -5.81 -4.57 -0.66
C ALA A 99 -4.86 -4.22 0.50
N TYR A 100 -3.73 -3.57 0.20
CA TYR A 100 -2.75 -3.12 1.21
C TYR A 100 -3.32 -2.13 2.24
N LEU A 101 -4.42 -1.44 1.94
CA LEU A 101 -5.06 -0.52 2.88
C LEU A 101 -5.97 -1.21 3.90
N TYR A 102 -6.23 -2.51 3.75
CA TYR A 102 -7.06 -3.27 4.68
C TYR A 102 -6.25 -4.08 5.70
N ALA A 103 -4.93 -4.19 5.50
CA ALA A 103 -4.06 -4.80 6.48
C ALA A 103 -3.94 -3.86 7.68
N LYS A 104 -4.30 -4.34 8.87
CA LYS A 104 -4.01 -3.62 10.12
C LYS A 104 -2.51 -3.60 10.34
N LEU A 105 -2.01 -2.47 10.81
CA LEU A 105 -0.62 -2.34 11.16
C LEU A 105 -0.47 -2.64 12.66
N ASP A 106 0.32 -3.67 13.00
CA ASP A 106 0.59 -3.99 14.41
C ASP A 106 1.55 -2.98 15.05
N GLU A 107 2.35 -2.29 14.23
CA GLU A 107 3.30 -1.26 14.65
C GLU A 107 2.72 0.15 14.49
N MET A 108 3.02 1.05 15.44
CA MET A 108 2.69 2.47 15.31
C MET A 108 3.67 3.18 14.38
N VAL A 109 3.24 3.44 13.14
CA VAL A 109 4.04 4.13 12.14
C VAL A 109 3.55 5.57 11.94
N TYR A 110 4.48 6.51 12.06
CA TYR A 110 4.24 7.92 11.75
C TYR A 110 4.85 8.28 10.40
N MET A 111 4.08 8.98 9.58
CA MET A 111 4.47 9.41 8.24
C MET A 111 4.39 10.93 8.13
N ARG A 112 5.34 11.56 7.42
CA ARG A 112 5.24 12.98 7.06
C ARG A 112 4.01 13.24 6.19
N GLN A 113 3.45 14.44 6.31
CA GLN A 113 2.35 14.86 5.45
C GLN A 113 2.74 14.81 3.96
N PRO A 114 1.83 14.36 3.06
CA PRO A 114 2.16 14.21 1.64
C PRO A 114 2.58 15.55 1.01
N PRO A 115 3.61 15.55 0.15
CA PRO A 115 3.99 16.75 -0.60
C PRO A 115 2.79 17.30 -1.39
N GLY A 116 2.52 18.60 -1.26
CA GLY A 116 1.37 19.26 -1.89
C GLY A 116 0.06 19.18 -1.12
N TYR A 117 -0.03 18.38 -0.04
CA TYR A 117 -1.25 18.21 0.78
C TYR A 117 -1.02 18.50 2.27
N LYS A 118 -0.05 19.37 2.59
CA LYS A 118 0.17 19.83 3.97
C LYS A 118 -1.01 20.66 4.47
N SER A 119 -1.43 20.43 5.72
CA SER A 119 -2.45 21.20 6.39
C SER A 119 -1.98 22.63 6.64
N LYS A 120 -2.78 23.62 6.21
CA LYS A 120 -2.52 25.04 6.50
C LYS A 120 -2.65 25.36 7.99
N LYS A 121 -3.53 24.65 8.70
CA LYS A 121 -3.79 24.86 10.14
C LYS A 121 -2.74 24.18 11.01
N TYR A 122 -2.19 23.06 10.54
CA TYR A 122 -1.29 22.20 11.30
C TYR A 122 -0.12 21.74 10.42
N PRO A 123 0.82 22.66 10.09
CA PRO A 123 1.93 22.35 9.18
C PRO A 123 2.92 21.33 9.74
N ASP A 124 3.10 21.30 11.06
CA ASP A 124 4.09 20.46 11.75
C ASP A 124 3.53 19.11 12.22
N TYR A 125 2.25 18.84 11.97
CA TYR A 125 1.62 17.58 12.35
C TYR A 125 2.07 16.45 11.41
N VAL A 126 1.92 15.22 11.88
CA VAL A 126 2.26 14.01 11.13
C VAL A 126 1.03 13.13 10.93
N CYS A 127 1.07 12.29 9.91
CA CYS A 127 0.06 11.27 9.63
C CYS A 127 0.40 10.03 10.46
N LYS A 128 -0.42 9.68 11.45
CA LYS A 128 -0.35 8.39 12.12
C LYS A 128 -1.08 7.37 11.26
N LEU A 129 -0.38 6.32 10.82
CA LEU A 129 -0.97 5.21 10.07
C LEU A 129 -1.69 4.27 11.04
N ASP A 130 -2.91 3.86 10.68
CA ASP A 130 -3.77 2.96 11.46
C ASP A 130 -4.01 1.64 10.70
#